data_AF-A0A8S3SRB9-F1
#
_entry.id   AF-A0A8S3SRB9-F1
#
_cell.length_a   1.000
_cell.length_b   1.000
_cell.length_c   1.000
_cell.angle_alpha   90.00
_cell.angle_beta   90.00
_cell.angle_gamma   90.00
#
_symmetry.space_group_name_H-M   'P 1'
#
loop_
_entity.id
_entity.type
_entity.pdbx_description
1 polymer ?
#
loop_
_entity_poly.entity_id
_entity_poly.type
_entity_poly.pdbx_seq_one_letter_code
_entity_poly.pdbx_strand_id
1 'polypeptide(L)'
;MCLKDNISSPFQSSDKDHKSMVRLSLFLKSVKRSQKQSVRPRFPITSDILKQMCVKLKRGFFSEFIDLMLETVCIVAFHGFLRCGEFTVDNASNFDSESNLCVSDVTFYEDFAILHLKQSKTDPFRKGIDIQLHRLNNILCPYTTLKHNLQIRSVKGKCELSDPLFINENFSALERKFFITNLKRIFIRSLRIPSRAI
;
A
#
# COMPACT_ATOMS: atom_id res chain seq x y z
N MET A 1 -5.92 40.06 -13.12
CA MET A 1 -4.50 40.19 -13.49
C MET A 1 -3.95 38.77 -13.71
N CYS A 2 -3.91 38.32 -14.96
CA CYS A 2 -3.52 36.95 -15.31
C CYS A 2 -2.00 36.78 -15.17
N LEU A 3 -1.55 35.91 -14.26
CA LEU A 3 -0.16 35.48 -14.18
C LEU A 3 0.14 34.62 -15.41
N LYS A 4 1.17 35.00 -16.18
CA LYS A 4 1.60 34.30 -17.41
C LYS A 4 1.88 32.82 -17.11
N ASP A 5 1.28 31.91 -17.88
CA ASP A 5 1.33 30.45 -17.68
C ASP A 5 2.71 29.79 -17.92
N ASN A 6 3.75 30.55 -18.26
CA ASN A 6 5.07 30.05 -18.64
C ASN A 6 6.23 30.78 -17.95
N ILE A 7 6.17 30.93 -16.63
CA ILE A 7 7.36 31.31 -15.85
C ILE A 7 8.19 30.04 -15.64
N SER A 8 9.26 29.89 -16.43
CA SER A 8 10.32 28.92 -16.20
C SER A 8 10.83 29.05 -14.77
N SER A 9 11.03 27.92 -14.09
CA SER A 9 11.47 27.94 -12.69
C SER A 9 12.87 28.58 -12.63
N PRO A 10 13.11 29.59 -11.78
CA PRO A 10 14.43 30.23 -11.67
C PRO A 10 15.52 29.28 -11.15
N PHE A 11 15.17 28.05 -10.79
CA PHE A 11 16.06 26.99 -10.35
C PHE A 11 16.42 25.97 -11.46
N GLN A 12 16.21 26.29 -12.74
CA GLN A 12 16.53 25.39 -13.87
C GLN A 12 17.93 25.60 -14.46
N SER A 13 18.69 26.61 -14.03
CA SER A 13 20.04 26.88 -14.51
C SER A 13 21.12 26.26 -13.62
N SER A 14 22.08 25.60 -14.26
CA SER A 14 23.17 24.81 -13.67
C SER A 14 24.29 25.67 -13.09
N ASP A 15 24.05 26.37 -11.98
CA ASP A 15 25.13 27.06 -11.25
C ASP A 15 25.35 26.47 -9.86
N LYS A 16 26.63 26.20 -9.57
CA LYS A 16 27.13 25.35 -8.48
C LYS A 16 27.00 25.94 -7.06
N ASP A 17 26.47 27.16 -6.91
CA ASP A 17 26.45 27.87 -5.62
C ASP A 17 25.08 28.01 -4.95
N HIS A 18 24.01 27.45 -5.53
CA HIS A 18 22.75 27.35 -4.81
C HIS A 18 22.70 26.03 -4.04
N LYS A 19 23.09 26.07 -2.76
CA LYS A 19 22.50 25.18 -1.74
C LYS A 19 21.00 25.41 -1.84
N SER A 20 20.34 24.59 -2.69
CA SER A 20 19.02 24.92 -3.25
C SER A 20 18.12 25.38 -2.12
N MET A 21 17.46 26.53 -2.28
CA MET A 21 16.56 27.04 -1.25
C MET A 21 15.35 26.12 -1.19
N VAL A 22 15.50 24.93 -0.58
CA VAL A 22 14.51 23.85 -0.56
C VAL A 22 13.19 24.41 -0.04
N ARG A 23 13.26 25.25 1.00
CA ARG A 23 12.09 25.93 1.58
C ARG A 23 11.38 26.84 0.58
N LEU A 24 12.09 27.67 -0.18
CA LEU A 24 11.50 28.55 -1.20
C LEU A 24 10.95 27.73 -2.38
N SER A 25 11.65 26.71 -2.84
CA SER A 25 11.15 25.82 -3.89
C SER A 25 9.88 25.08 -3.47
N LEU A 26 9.80 24.63 -2.21
CA LEU A 26 8.61 24.02 -1.63
C LEU A 26 7.49 25.03 -1.48
N PHE A 27 7.78 26.25 -1.03
CA PHE A 27 6.81 27.34 -0.93
C PHE A 27 6.22 27.70 -2.29
N LEU A 28 7.04 27.91 -3.32
CA LEU A 28 6.58 28.19 -4.68
C LEU A 28 5.78 27.02 -5.27
N LYS A 29 6.15 25.76 -4.97
CA LYS A 29 5.34 24.59 -5.32
C LYS A 29 3.98 24.59 -4.62
N SER A 30 3.92 25.01 -3.35
CA SER A 30 2.67 25.14 -2.59
C SER A 30 1.78 26.25 -3.15
N VAL A 31 2.33 27.43 -3.45
CA VAL A 31 1.61 28.54 -4.09
C VAL A 31 1.07 28.11 -5.46
N LYS A 32 1.91 27.46 -6.29
CA LYS A 32 1.49 26.93 -7.60
C LYS A 32 0.39 25.86 -7.48
N ARG A 33 0.40 25.05 -6.42
CA ARG A 33 -0.69 24.10 -6.13
C ARG A 33 -1.98 24.81 -5.71
N SER A 34 -1.87 25.86 -4.90
CA SER A 34 -3.00 26.65 -4.43
C SER A 34 -3.67 27.47 -5.53
N GLN A 35 -2.93 27.86 -6.57
CA GLN A 35 -3.43 28.66 -7.70
C GLN A 35 -4.02 27.82 -8.84
N LYS A 36 -3.71 26.52 -8.92
CA LYS A 36 -4.26 25.63 -9.96
C LYS A 36 -5.71 25.26 -9.67
N GLN A 37 -6.53 25.24 -10.71
CA GLN A 37 -7.92 24.77 -10.67
C GLN A 37 -8.00 23.29 -10.24
N SER A 38 -9.11 22.92 -9.57
CA SER A 38 -9.23 21.75 -8.69
C SER A 38 -8.48 20.51 -9.19
N VAL A 39 -7.57 20.00 -8.36
CA VAL A 39 -7.16 18.60 -8.46
C VAL A 39 -8.42 17.77 -8.32
N ARG A 40 -8.70 16.86 -9.28
CA ARG A 40 -9.84 15.94 -9.16
C ARG A 40 -9.77 15.27 -7.78
N PRO A 41 -10.87 15.27 -7.00
CA PRO A 41 -10.86 14.69 -5.67
C PRO A 41 -10.47 13.22 -5.79
N ARG A 42 -9.52 12.78 -4.94
CA ARG A 42 -9.26 11.36 -4.72
C ARG A 42 -10.29 10.88 -3.71
N PHE A 43 -11.06 9.88 -4.09
CA PHE A 43 -12.06 9.30 -3.20
C PHE A 43 -11.41 8.20 -2.36
N PRO A 44 -11.73 8.14 -1.06
CA PRO A 44 -11.25 7.05 -0.22
C PRO A 44 -11.82 5.72 -0.70
N ILE A 45 -11.03 4.65 -0.56
CA ILE A 45 -11.55 3.29 -0.67
C ILE A 45 -12.45 3.07 0.55
N THR A 46 -13.76 2.99 0.34
CA THR A 46 -14.73 2.69 1.41
C THR A 46 -14.81 1.18 1.64
N SER A 47 -15.39 0.77 2.77
CA SER A 47 -15.66 -0.64 3.06
C SER A 47 -16.51 -1.31 1.97
N ASP A 48 -17.47 -0.60 1.37
CA ASP A 48 -18.29 -1.12 0.27
C ASP A 48 -17.49 -1.38 -1.00
N ILE A 49 -16.57 -0.47 -1.34
CA ILE A 49 -15.68 -0.63 -2.49
C ILE A 49 -14.78 -1.84 -2.24
N LEU A 50 -14.17 -1.92 -1.05
CA LEU A 50 -13.34 -3.05 -0.65
C LEU A 50 -14.11 -4.38 -0.73
N LYS A 51 -15.35 -4.42 -0.20
CA LYS A 51 -16.23 -5.59 -0.26
C LYS A 51 -16.46 -6.06 -1.68
N GLN A 52 -16.77 -5.14 -2.59
CA GLN A 52 -16.98 -5.47 -3.99
C GLN A 52 -15.70 -6.02 -4.65
N MET A 53 -14.52 -5.48 -4.31
CA MET A 53 -13.25 -6.01 -4.78
C MET A 53 -13.02 -7.44 -4.29
N CYS A 54 -13.19 -7.70 -2.99
CA CYS A 54 -13.00 -9.02 -2.40
C CYS A 54 -13.95 -10.06 -3.02
N VAL A 55 -15.22 -9.73 -3.23
CA VAL A 55 -16.19 -10.61 -3.90
C VAL A 55 -15.72 -11.00 -5.31
N LYS A 56 -15.03 -10.10 -6.00
CA LYS A 56 -14.56 -10.32 -7.38
C LYS A 56 -13.29 -11.15 -7.41
N LEU A 57 -12.37 -10.93 -6.47
CA LEU A 57 -11.17 -11.76 -6.30
C LEU A 57 -11.55 -13.21 -5.95
N LYS A 58 -12.53 -13.42 -5.06
CA LYS A 58 -13.04 -14.76 -4.70
C LYS A 58 -13.69 -15.53 -5.86
N ARG A 59 -14.09 -14.84 -6.94
CA ARG A 59 -14.65 -15.49 -8.13
C ARG A 59 -13.57 -15.92 -9.13
N GLY A 60 -12.30 -15.65 -8.87
CA GLY A 60 -11.19 -15.90 -9.78
C GLY A 60 -11.03 -14.79 -10.81
N PHE A 61 -10.21 -13.79 -10.49
CA PHE A 61 -9.88 -12.69 -11.41
C PHE A 61 -8.46 -12.83 -11.98
N PHE A 62 -7.52 -13.35 -11.20
CA PHE A 62 -6.17 -13.69 -11.60
C PHE A 62 -5.94 -15.20 -11.38
N SER A 63 -4.98 -15.58 -10.54
CA SER A 63 -4.81 -16.93 -10.02
C SER A 63 -5.35 -17.00 -8.60
N GLU A 64 -5.69 -18.19 -8.12
CA GLU A 64 -6.17 -18.40 -6.76
C GLU A 64 -5.23 -17.82 -5.70
N PHE A 65 -3.91 -17.96 -5.91
CA PHE A 65 -2.90 -17.44 -4.99
C PHE A 65 -2.79 -15.91 -5.03
N ILE A 66 -2.75 -15.32 -6.22
CA ILE A 66 -2.71 -13.85 -6.37
C ILE A 66 -3.99 -13.23 -5.83
N ASP A 67 -5.15 -13.83 -6.12
CA ASP A 67 -6.44 -13.31 -5.70
C ASP A 67 -6.56 -13.32 -4.18
N LEU A 68 -6.17 -14.43 -3.53
CA LEU A 68 -6.12 -14.51 -2.07
C LEU A 68 -5.11 -13.51 -1.49
N MET A 69 -3.91 -13.38 -2.06
CA MET A 69 -2.91 -12.43 -1.58
C MET A 69 -3.41 -10.97 -1.70
N LEU A 70 -3.95 -10.58 -2.86
CA LEU A 70 -4.49 -9.23 -3.06
C LEU A 70 -5.68 -8.95 -2.15
N GLU A 71 -6.57 -9.93 -1.95
CA GLU A 71 -7.66 -9.83 -0.99
C GLU A 71 -7.11 -9.55 0.41
N THR A 72 -6.15 -10.36 0.86
CA THR A 72 -5.53 -10.26 2.18
C THR A 72 -4.88 -8.91 2.39
N VAL A 73 -4.06 -8.47 1.44
CA VAL A 73 -3.35 -7.18 1.50
C VAL A 73 -4.35 -6.03 1.58
N CYS A 74 -5.40 -6.03 0.76
CA CYS A 74 -6.38 -4.94 0.76
C CYS A 74 -7.16 -4.89 2.07
N ILE A 75 -7.57 -6.04 2.62
CA ILE A 75 -8.28 -6.11 3.90
C ILE A 75 -7.37 -5.67 5.06
N VAL A 76 -6.16 -6.23 5.14
CA VAL A 76 -5.21 -5.90 6.21
C VAL A 76 -4.80 -4.43 6.14
N ALA A 77 -4.52 -3.89 4.94
CA ALA A 77 -4.19 -2.49 4.77
C ALA A 77 -5.35 -1.56 5.13
N PHE A 78 -6.60 -1.94 4.83
CA PHE A 78 -7.79 -1.16 5.18
C PHE A 78 -8.01 -1.14 6.70
N HIS A 79 -7.97 -2.29 7.37
CA HIS A 79 -8.20 -2.39 8.81
C HIS A 79 -7.03 -1.89 9.65
N GLY A 80 -5.79 -2.05 9.17
CA GLY A 80 -4.58 -1.55 9.81
C GLY A 80 -4.19 -0.13 9.41
N PHE A 81 -4.97 0.54 8.57
CA PHE A 81 -4.68 1.87 8.01
C PHE A 81 -3.28 1.98 7.41
N LEU A 82 -2.81 0.90 6.78
CA LEU A 82 -1.46 0.81 6.26
C LEU A 82 -1.31 1.64 4.97
N ARG A 83 -0.20 2.33 4.87
CA ARG A 83 0.24 2.98 3.63
C ARG A 83 0.79 1.92 2.70
N CYS A 84 0.66 2.15 1.39
CA CYS A 84 1.19 1.24 0.38
C CYS A 84 2.68 0.91 0.59
N GLY A 85 3.48 1.87 1.03
CA GLY A 85 4.91 1.62 1.30
C GLY A 85 5.23 0.83 2.57
N GLU A 86 4.26 0.55 3.42
CA GLU A 86 4.46 -0.21 4.66
C GLU A 86 4.31 -1.73 4.43
N PHE A 87 3.61 -2.14 3.36
CA PHE A 87 3.42 -3.55 2.99
C PHE A 87 3.93 -3.91 1.59
N THR A 88 4.54 -2.97 0.87
CA THR A 88 5.15 -3.20 -0.45
C THR A 88 6.58 -2.68 -0.51
N VAL A 89 7.41 -3.37 -1.28
CA VAL A 89 8.77 -2.95 -1.62
C VAL A 89 8.80 -2.28 -3.00
N ASP A 90 9.79 -1.41 -3.24
CA ASP A 90 9.96 -0.80 -4.57
C ASP A 90 10.48 -1.81 -5.61
N ASN A 91 11.35 -2.74 -5.18
CA ASN A 91 11.82 -3.89 -5.93
C ASN A 91 11.95 -5.08 -4.98
N ALA A 92 11.63 -6.28 -5.44
CA ALA A 92 11.81 -7.52 -4.68
C ALA A 92 13.24 -7.70 -4.13
N SER A 93 14.26 -7.25 -4.86
CA SER A 93 15.67 -7.30 -4.42
C SER A 93 15.98 -6.38 -3.23
N ASN A 94 15.13 -5.39 -2.97
CA ASN A 94 15.31 -4.40 -1.91
C ASN A 94 14.61 -4.81 -0.62
N PHE A 95 14.09 -6.04 -0.55
CA PHE A 95 13.51 -6.56 0.67
C PHE A 95 14.58 -6.70 1.74
N ASP A 96 14.25 -6.17 2.91
CA ASP A 96 15.07 -6.21 4.12
C ASP A 96 14.15 -6.57 5.29
N SER A 97 14.45 -7.68 5.97
CA SER A 97 13.63 -8.21 7.06
C SER A 97 13.62 -7.29 8.28
N GLU A 98 14.59 -6.40 8.44
CA GLU A 98 14.64 -5.47 9.58
C GLU A 98 13.77 -4.23 9.37
N SER A 99 13.42 -3.90 8.13
CA SER A 99 12.63 -2.70 7.80
C SER A 99 11.27 -2.98 7.20
N ASN A 100 11.09 -4.15 6.59
CA ASN A 100 9.85 -4.55 5.90
C ASN A 100 9.06 -5.56 6.74
N LEU A 101 7.76 -5.65 6.46
CA LEU A 101 6.88 -6.60 7.12
C LEU A 101 7.24 -8.05 6.77
N CYS A 102 7.41 -8.86 7.80
CA CYS A 102 7.74 -10.27 7.77
C CYS A 102 6.64 -11.13 8.39
N VAL A 103 6.75 -12.45 8.23
CA VAL A 103 5.86 -13.40 8.93
C VAL A 103 6.03 -13.31 10.45
N SER A 104 7.26 -13.05 10.94
CA SER A 104 7.57 -12.82 12.36
C SER A 104 6.77 -11.70 13.00
N ASP A 105 6.31 -10.75 12.20
CA ASP A 105 5.64 -9.55 12.68
C ASP A 105 4.15 -9.78 12.94
N VAL A 106 3.66 -11.00 12.70
CA VAL A 106 2.26 -11.39 12.93
C VAL A 106 2.18 -12.39 14.07
N THR A 107 1.44 -12.03 15.11
CA THR A 107 1.10 -12.93 16.22
C THR A 107 -0.40 -13.13 16.29
N PHE A 108 -0.86 -14.38 16.32
CA PHE A 108 -2.28 -14.70 16.40
C PHE A 108 -2.71 -15.02 17.82
N TYR A 109 -3.84 -14.44 18.22
CA TYR A 109 -4.58 -14.78 19.43
C TYR A 109 -5.94 -15.40 19.04
N GLU A 110 -6.80 -15.66 20.02
CA GLU A 110 -8.12 -16.26 19.81
C GLU A 110 -9.03 -15.33 18.99
N ASP A 111 -9.13 -14.06 19.38
CA ASP A 111 -10.07 -13.09 18.81
C ASP A 111 -9.43 -11.98 17.97
N PHE A 112 -8.10 -11.91 17.91
CA PHE A 112 -7.40 -10.90 17.13
C PHE A 112 -6.00 -11.36 16.73
N ALA A 113 -5.39 -10.66 15.79
CA ALA A 113 -3.98 -10.78 15.47
C ALA A 113 -3.29 -9.46 15.74
N ILE A 114 -2.04 -9.50 16.20
CA ILE A 114 -1.17 -8.33 16.26
C ILE A 114 -0.29 -8.33 15.03
N LEU A 115 -0.29 -7.21 14.30
CA LEU A 115 0.66 -6.90 13.24
C LEU A 115 1.62 -5.82 13.76
N HIS A 116 2.89 -6.18 13.95
CA HIS A 116 3.93 -5.26 14.36
C HIS A 116 4.49 -4.50 13.14
N LEU A 117 4.12 -3.24 13.00
CA LEU A 117 4.66 -2.38 11.94
C LEU A 117 6.00 -1.78 12.39
N LYS A 118 7.10 -2.33 11.88
CA LYS A 118 8.48 -1.93 12.24
C LYS A 118 8.81 -0.46 11.97
N GLN A 119 8.31 0.08 10.86
CA GLN A 119 8.57 1.46 10.46
C GLN A 119 7.32 2.10 9.90
N SER A 120 7.04 3.34 10.32
CA SER A 120 6.05 4.19 9.68
C SER A 120 6.65 5.55 9.36
N LYS A 121 6.14 6.21 8.32
CA LYS A 121 6.59 7.56 7.94
C LYS A 121 6.44 8.58 9.08
N THR A 122 5.46 8.36 9.94
CA THR A 122 5.17 9.22 11.10
C THR A 122 5.90 8.79 12.36
N ASP A 123 6.76 7.78 12.28
CA ASP A 123 7.59 7.31 13.38
C ASP A 123 9.05 7.78 13.19
N PRO A 124 9.38 9.01 13.63
CA PRO A 124 10.72 9.56 13.47
C PRO A 124 11.79 8.78 14.23
N PHE A 125 11.40 7.95 15.21
CA PHE A 125 12.32 7.18 16.06
C PHE A 125 12.37 5.69 15.71
N ARG A 126 11.61 5.23 14.70
CA ARG A 126 11.53 3.83 14.24
C ARG A 126 11.31 2.84 15.40
N LYS A 127 10.47 3.20 16.36
CA LYS A 127 10.09 2.31 17.46
C LYS A 127 9.14 1.21 17.01
N GLY A 128 8.48 1.40 15.88
CA GLY A 128 7.42 0.53 15.40
C GLY A 128 6.13 0.71 16.20
N ILE A 129 5.05 0.08 15.73
CA ILE A 129 3.74 0.12 16.37
C ILE A 129 2.99 -1.21 16.18
N ASP A 130 2.32 -1.65 17.23
CA ASP A 130 1.43 -2.81 17.18
C ASP A 130 0.04 -2.42 16.71
N ILE A 131 -0.45 -3.12 15.69
CA ILE A 131 -1.77 -2.92 15.11
C ILE A 131 -2.61 -4.16 15.42
N GLN A 132 -3.73 -3.96 16.12
CA GLN A 132 -4.68 -5.03 16.41
C GLN A 132 -5.66 -5.24 15.26
N LEU A 133 -5.62 -6.43 14.66
CA LEU A 133 -6.52 -6.89 13.61
C LEU A 133 -7.55 -7.83 14.23
N HIS A 134 -8.69 -7.27 14.62
CA HIS A 134 -9.76 -8.04 15.27
C HIS A 134 -10.45 -9.01 14.32
N ARG A 135 -10.89 -10.14 14.87
CA ARG A 135 -11.77 -11.09 14.20
C ARG A 135 -13.14 -10.47 14.01
N LEU A 136 -13.63 -10.54 12.77
CA LEU A 136 -14.95 -10.09 12.36
C LEU A 136 -15.75 -11.26 11.77
N ASN A 137 -17.06 -11.21 11.90
CA ASN A 137 -17.99 -12.21 11.34
C ASN A 137 -18.48 -11.80 9.95
N ASN A 138 -17.57 -11.38 9.06
CA ASN A 138 -17.91 -10.98 7.71
C ASN A 138 -16.76 -11.26 6.72
N ILE A 139 -17.00 -11.03 5.43
CA ILE A 139 -16.03 -11.32 4.37
C ILE A 139 -14.79 -10.41 4.36
N LEU A 140 -14.83 -9.31 5.13
CA LEU A 140 -13.73 -8.34 5.28
C LEU A 140 -12.93 -8.59 6.57
N CYS A 141 -13.03 -9.77 7.15
CA CYS A 141 -12.32 -10.08 8.39
C CYS A 141 -10.79 -10.15 8.17
N PRO A 142 -10.00 -9.23 8.75
CA PRO A 142 -8.56 -9.24 8.55
C PRO A 142 -7.90 -10.46 9.21
N TYR A 143 -8.41 -10.90 10.36
CA TYR A 143 -7.91 -12.08 11.07
C TYR A 143 -8.00 -13.34 10.21
N THR A 144 -9.20 -13.66 9.70
CA THR A 144 -9.42 -14.93 8.98
C THR A 144 -8.70 -14.94 7.65
N THR A 145 -8.73 -13.82 6.92
CA THR A 145 -8.10 -13.75 5.61
C THR A 145 -6.58 -13.80 5.73
N LEU A 146 -5.98 -13.11 6.72
CA LEU A 146 -4.54 -13.18 6.97
C LEU A 146 -4.10 -14.59 7.40
N LYS A 147 -4.83 -15.21 8.33
CA LYS A 147 -4.54 -16.58 8.76
C LYS A 147 -4.64 -17.58 7.61
N HIS A 148 -5.68 -17.47 6.79
CA HIS A 148 -5.87 -18.31 5.61
C HIS A 148 -4.75 -18.13 4.57
N ASN A 149 -4.33 -16.89 4.30
CA ASN A 149 -3.23 -16.62 3.39
C ASN A 149 -1.91 -17.27 3.84
N LEU A 150 -1.57 -17.14 5.13
CA LEU A 150 -0.37 -17.76 5.69
C LEU A 150 -0.44 -19.30 5.66
N GLN A 151 -1.61 -19.90 5.90
CA GLN A 151 -1.81 -21.34 5.80
C GLN A 151 -1.62 -21.87 4.37
N ILE A 152 -2.23 -21.22 3.38
CA ILE A 152 -2.06 -21.61 1.97
C ILE A 152 -0.60 -21.44 1.55
N ARG A 153 0.06 -20.38 2.03
CA ARG A 153 1.46 -20.12 1.76
C ARG A 153 2.38 -21.20 2.36
N SER A 154 2.16 -21.62 3.61
CA SER A 154 2.98 -22.68 4.23
C SER A 154 2.86 -24.02 3.52
N VAL A 155 1.71 -24.32 2.90
CA VAL A 155 1.54 -25.54 2.08
C VAL A 155 2.25 -25.43 0.74
N LYS A 156 2.27 -24.24 0.13
CA LYS A 156 2.92 -24.00 -1.17
C LYS A 156 4.44 -23.81 -1.10
N GLY A 157 4.98 -23.51 0.08
CA GLY A 157 6.42 -23.35 0.29
C GLY A 157 6.77 -22.26 1.30
N LYS A 158 7.67 -21.34 0.90
CA LYS A 158 8.30 -20.31 1.74
C LYS A 158 7.36 -19.66 2.75
N CYS A 159 7.56 -19.94 4.03
CA CYS A 159 6.83 -19.35 5.15
C CYS A 159 7.72 -19.28 6.41
N GLU A 160 8.99 -18.93 6.22
CA GLU A 160 9.93 -18.70 7.31
C GLU A 160 9.64 -17.36 8.00
N LEU A 161 10.08 -17.22 9.24
CA LEU A 161 9.81 -16.02 10.06
C LEU A 161 10.36 -14.73 9.41
N SER A 162 11.52 -14.80 8.79
CA SER A 162 12.16 -13.67 8.10
C SER A 162 11.61 -13.39 6.69
N ASP A 163 10.79 -14.29 6.14
CA ASP A 163 10.24 -14.09 4.81
C ASP A 163 9.26 -12.90 4.79
N PRO A 164 9.11 -12.22 3.63
CA PRO A 164 8.15 -11.14 3.48
C PRO A 164 6.74 -11.58 3.87
N LEU A 165 5.95 -10.73 4.52
CA LEU A 165 4.58 -11.08 4.91
C LEU A 165 3.69 -11.36 3.68
N PHE A 166 3.82 -10.52 2.65
CA PHE A 166 3.11 -10.66 1.39
C PHE A 166 4.07 -10.97 0.25
N ILE A 167 3.76 -12.02 -0.51
CA ILE A 167 4.60 -12.54 -1.57
C ILE A 167 3.83 -12.67 -2.89
N ASN A 168 4.56 -12.57 -4.00
CA ASN A 168 4.06 -12.87 -5.34
C ASN A 168 4.12 -14.38 -5.63
N GLU A 169 3.63 -14.81 -6.81
CA GLU A 169 3.69 -16.22 -7.24
C GLU A 169 5.11 -16.79 -7.29
N ASN A 170 6.11 -15.92 -7.50
CA ASN A 170 7.53 -16.29 -7.52
C ASN A 170 8.15 -16.34 -6.11
N PHE A 171 7.33 -16.29 -5.04
CA PHE A 171 7.76 -16.23 -3.64
C PHE A 171 8.72 -15.07 -3.31
N SER A 172 8.65 -13.99 -4.09
CA SER A 172 9.36 -12.74 -3.84
C SER A 172 8.46 -11.74 -3.12
N ALA A 173 9.05 -10.78 -2.41
CA ALA A 173 8.32 -9.73 -1.73
C ALA A 173 7.37 -8.96 -2.67
N LEU A 174 6.20 -8.56 -2.16
CA LEU A 174 5.20 -7.84 -2.93
C LEU A 174 5.72 -6.47 -3.41
N GLU A 175 5.92 -6.34 -4.70
CA GLU A 175 6.32 -5.09 -5.33
C GLU A 175 5.18 -4.09 -5.44
N ARG A 176 5.47 -2.81 -5.14
CA ARG A 176 4.51 -1.70 -5.21
C ARG A 176 3.91 -1.55 -6.60
N LYS A 177 4.75 -1.65 -7.65
CA LYS A 177 4.31 -1.53 -9.04
C LYS A 177 3.33 -2.66 -9.40
N PHE A 178 3.61 -3.88 -8.97
CA PHE A 178 2.74 -5.03 -9.19
C PHE A 178 1.39 -4.83 -8.50
N PHE A 179 1.40 -4.49 -7.20
CA PHE A 179 0.20 -4.23 -6.42
C PHE A 179 -0.68 -3.15 -7.07
N ILE A 180 -0.12 -1.96 -7.35
CA ILE A 180 -0.88 -0.84 -7.93
C ILE A 180 -1.42 -1.18 -9.33
N THR A 181 -0.66 -1.93 -10.13
CA THR A 181 -1.11 -2.34 -11.47
C THR A 181 -2.31 -3.28 -11.39
N ASN A 182 -2.26 -4.27 -10.51
CA ASN A 182 -3.37 -5.21 -10.35
C ASN A 182 -4.59 -4.57 -9.67
N LEU A 183 -4.37 -3.68 -8.69
CA LEU A 183 -5.42 -2.88 -8.07
C LEU A 183 -6.20 -2.06 -9.11
N LYS A 184 -5.47 -1.38 -10.02
CA LYS A 184 -6.09 -0.63 -11.12
C LYS A 184 -6.86 -1.51 -12.08
N ARG A 185 -6.36 -2.72 -12.36
CA ARG A 185 -7.06 -3.70 -13.21
C ARG A 185 -8.39 -4.12 -12.60
N ILE A 186 -8.42 -4.36 -11.28
CA ILE A 186 -9.65 -4.67 -10.53
C ILE A 186 -10.64 -3.50 -10.65
N PHE A 187 -10.20 -2.26 -10.39
CA PHE A 187 -11.09 -1.10 -10.46
C PHE A 187 -11.71 -0.89 -11.84
N ILE A 188 -10.89 -0.93 -12.89
CA ILE A 188 -11.34 -0.67 -14.27
C ILE A 188 -12.27 -1.78 -14.76
N ARG A 189 -11.86 -3.04 -14.61
CA ARG A 189 -12.57 -4.18 -15.22
C ARG A 189 -13.73 -4.68 -14.38
N SER A 190 -13.65 -4.52 -13.07
CA SER A 190 -14.58 -5.15 -12.14
C SER A 190 -15.60 -4.17 -11.57
N LEU A 191 -15.15 -2.96 -11.21
CA LEU A 191 -15.97 -1.96 -10.54
C LEU A 191 -16.40 -0.81 -11.46
N ARG A 192 -15.86 -0.76 -12.70
CA ARG A 192 -16.04 0.36 -13.65
C ARG A 192 -15.68 1.72 -13.04
N ILE A 193 -14.82 1.72 -12.00
CA ILE A 193 -14.32 2.94 -11.38
C ILE A 193 -13.05 3.34 -12.12
N PRO A 194 -12.95 4.57 -12.64
CA PRO A 194 -11.73 5.01 -13.30
C PRO A 194 -10.57 5.05 -12.31
N SER A 195 -9.43 4.44 -12.69
CA SER A 195 -8.23 4.32 -11.85
C SER A 195 -7.59 5.63 -11.38
N ARG A 196 -8.05 6.78 -11.89
CA ARG A 196 -7.61 8.13 -11.50
C ARG A 196 -8.53 8.78 -10.46
N ALA A 197 -9.61 8.11 -10.06
CA ALA A 197 -10.56 8.56 -9.04
C ALA A 197 -10.18 8.10 -7.62
N ILE A 198 -9.23 7.17 -7.50
CA ILE A 198 -8.75 6.57 -6.24
C ILE A 198 -7.25 6.85 -6.09
#